data_AF-A0AAD4HWP4-F1
#
_entry.id   AF-A0AAD4HWP4-F1
#
_cell.length_a   1.000
_cell.length_b   1.000
_cell.length_c   1.000
_cell.angle_alpha   90.00
_cell.angle_beta   90.00
_cell.angle_gamma   90.00
#
_symmetry.space_group_name_H-M   'P 1'
#
loop_
_entity.id
_entity.type
_entity.pdbx_description
1 polymer ?
#
loop_
_entity_poly.entity_id
_entity_poly.type
_entity_poly.pdbx_seq_one_letter_code
_entity_poly.pdbx_strand_id
1 'polypeptide(L)'
;MPPFLDRAQLQNAIAGRALPALEQLAANPNRLDRSLDNRFERDDPPPYASSSEPECEEALFHPALAHPEKAVLEEFKEVIQIPLSDCESSRLVGTLNAIDLYAPGARYRNESRREHELISSFFIREPHGTRAKEFLKEKRGYQRRSVVVRHAIRKRWQRLGVWNPDWAFPAA
;
A
#
# COMPACT_ATOMS: atom_id res chain seq x y z
N MET A 1 7.65 -12.36 24.22
CA MET A 1 8.25 -11.53 23.16
C MET A 1 8.67 -10.20 23.75
N PRO A 2 9.93 -9.76 23.60
CA PRO A 2 10.34 -8.43 24.06
C PRO A 2 9.67 -7.35 23.19
N PRO A 3 9.29 -6.20 23.77
CA PRO A 3 8.65 -5.11 23.03
C PRO A 3 9.61 -4.54 21.99
N PHE A 4 9.15 -4.43 20.75
CA PHE A 4 9.99 -4.20 19.57
C PHE A 4 10.65 -2.82 19.48
N LEU A 5 10.28 -1.84 20.33
CA LEU A 5 10.88 -0.51 20.35
C LEU A 5 10.74 0.09 21.76
N ASP A 6 11.79 0.00 22.57
CA ASP A 6 11.87 0.74 23.83
C ASP A 6 12.14 2.23 23.55
N ARG A 7 11.59 3.12 24.39
CA ARG A 7 11.74 4.57 24.24
C ARG A 7 13.22 4.99 24.28
N ALA A 8 14.03 4.28 25.05
CA ALA A 8 15.48 4.47 25.08
C ALA A 8 16.15 4.07 23.76
N GLN A 9 15.71 2.99 23.11
CA GLN A 9 16.22 2.55 21.80
C GLN A 9 15.88 3.57 20.70
N LEU A 10 14.68 4.15 20.73
CA LEU A 10 14.30 5.22 19.81
C LEU A 10 15.15 6.48 20.01
N GLN A 11 15.38 6.89 21.25
CA GLN A 11 16.22 8.06 21.54
C GLN A 11 17.66 7.84 21.07
N ASN A 12 18.21 6.64 21.29
CA ASN A 12 19.55 6.29 20.81
C ASN A 12 19.63 6.25 19.29
N ALA A 13 18.60 5.75 18.60
CA ALA A 13 18.54 5.74 17.14
C ALA A 13 18.46 7.17 16.56
N ILE A 14 17.69 8.05 17.20
CA ILE A 14 17.60 9.46 16.81
C ILE A 14 18.95 10.15 17.00
N ALA A 15 19.56 10.00 18.18
CA ALA A 15 20.82 10.67 18.51
C ALA A 15 22.01 10.12 17.70
N GLY A 16 22.11 8.79 17.56
CA GLY A 16 23.26 8.15 16.94
C GLY A 16 23.22 8.06 15.42
N ARG A 17 22.04 8.13 14.81
CA ARG A 17 21.88 7.86 13.37
C ARG A 17 21.17 8.97 12.61
N ALA A 18 20.07 9.50 13.15
CA ALA A 18 19.29 10.51 12.44
C ALA A 18 19.97 11.89 12.44
N LEU A 19 20.44 12.37 13.60
CA LEU A 19 21.08 13.68 13.70
C LEU A 19 22.35 13.80 12.84
N PRO A 20 23.31 12.84 12.86
CA PRO A 20 24.50 12.93 12.03
C PRO A 20 24.17 12.87 10.53
N ALA A 21 23.16 12.11 10.14
CA ALA A 21 22.73 12.04 8.74
C ALA A 21 22.13 13.37 8.27
N LEU A 22 21.37 14.05 9.13
CA LEU A 22 20.81 15.38 8.85
C LEU A 22 21.91 16.45 8.77
N GLU A 23 22.91 16.38 9.65
CA GLU A 23 24.09 17.28 9.59
C GLU A 23 24.90 17.07 8.31
N GLN A 24 25.09 15.83 7.86
CA GLN A 24 25.79 15.51 6.62
C GLN A 24 25.03 15.97 5.36
N LEU A 25 23.69 15.95 5.41
CA LEU A 25 22.83 16.51 4.36
C LEU A 25 22.88 18.03 4.35
N ALA A 26 22.83 18.67 5.52
CA ALA A 26 22.95 20.12 5.65
C ALA A 26 24.33 20.64 5.20
N ALA A 27 25.40 19.88 5.45
CA ALA A 27 26.75 20.24 5.03
C ALA A 27 26.98 20.09 3.51
N ASN A 28 26.10 19.41 2.77
CA ASN A 28 26.25 19.13 1.35
C ASN A 28 24.97 19.48 0.57
N PRO A 29 24.77 20.75 0.14
CA PRO A 29 23.54 21.17 -0.54
C PRO A 29 23.29 20.38 -1.84
N ASN A 30 24.35 20.04 -2.59
CA ASN A 30 24.23 19.23 -3.81
C ASN A 30 23.69 17.81 -3.56
N ARG A 31 23.85 17.25 -2.34
CA ARG A 31 23.25 15.96 -1.97
C ARG A 31 21.78 16.12 -1.62
N LEU A 32 21.40 17.24 -1.02
CA LEU A 32 20.02 17.57 -0.69
C LEU A 32 19.21 17.74 -1.98
N ASP A 33 19.67 18.56 -2.90
CA ASP A 33 19.01 18.81 -4.20
C ASP A 33 18.85 17.50 -4.98
N ARG A 34 19.93 16.71 -5.09
CA ARG A 34 19.88 15.37 -5.71
C ARG A 34 18.91 14.41 -5.01
N SER A 35 18.76 14.50 -3.68
CA SER A 35 17.84 13.64 -2.93
C SER A 35 16.37 14.05 -3.11
N LEU A 36 16.10 15.35 -3.22
CA LEU A 36 14.77 15.90 -3.45
C LEU A 36 14.32 15.62 -4.89
N ASP A 37 15.19 15.91 -5.86
CA ASP A 37 14.95 15.69 -7.28
C ASP A 37 14.69 14.20 -7.60
N ASN A 38 15.44 13.28 -7.00
CA ASN A 38 15.30 11.85 -7.28
C ASN A 38 14.09 11.18 -6.61
N ARG A 39 13.51 11.76 -5.56
CA ARG A 39 12.41 11.14 -4.80
C ARG A 39 11.05 11.79 -4.99
N PHE A 40 11.00 13.11 -5.14
CA PHE A 40 9.74 13.87 -5.02
C PHE A 40 9.35 14.61 -6.29
N GLU A 41 10.31 15.04 -7.12
CA GLU A 41 10.08 15.81 -8.35
C GLU A 41 10.06 14.94 -9.62
N ARG A 42 10.33 13.64 -9.51
CA ARG A 42 10.32 12.72 -10.66
C ARG A 42 8.91 12.20 -10.97
N ASP A 43 8.43 12.50 -12.18
CA ASP A 43 7.24 11.87 -12.76
C ASP A 43 7.48 10.40 -13.16
N ASP A 44 8.72 10.06 -13.56
CA ASP A 44 9.08 8.70 -13.97
C ASP A 44 9.84 7.96 -12.84
N PRO A 45 9.43 6.73 -12.47
CA PRO A 45 10.12 5.97 -11.44
C PRO A 45 11.60 5.76 -11.82
N PRO A 46 12.52 5.68 -10.82
CA PRO A 46 13.89 5.28 -11.07
C PRO A 46 13.92 4.02 -11.93
N PRO A 47 14.75 3.96 -12.99
CA PRO A 47 14.95 2.71 -13.69
C PRO A 47 15.35 1.67 -12.65
N TYR A 48 14.63 0.56 -12.63
CA TYR A 48 14.83 -0.51 -11.67
C TYR A 48 16.26 -1.03 -11.80
N ALA A 49 17.16 -0.51 -10.97
CA ALA A 49 18.47 -1.08 -10.77
C ALA A 49 18.29 -2.09 -9.64
N SER A 50 18.25 -3.37 -9.99
CA SER A 50 18.33 -4.44 -9.01
C SER A 50 19.58 -4.18 -8.16
N SER A 51 19.41 -3.92 -6.87
CA SER A 51 20.53 -3.76 -5.95
C SER A 51 21.38 -5.03 -6.03
N SER A 52 22.66 -4.87 -6.39
CA SER A 52 23.66 -5.94 -6.32
C SER A 52 24.35 -5.98 -4.95
N GLU A 53 23.88 -5.19 -3.97
CA GLU A 53 24.36 -5.32 -2.60
C GLU A 53 23.74 -6.59 -1.99
N PRO A 54 24.56 -7.50 -1.42
CA PRO A 54 24.04 -8.69 -0.76
C PRO A 54 23.25 -8.26 0.47
N GLU A 55 21.93 -8.23 0.34
CA GLU A 55 21.02 -8.16 1.47
C GLU A 55 21.34 -9.35 2.38
N CYS A 56 21.73 -9.04 3.62
CA CYS A 56 22.20 -9.99 4.63
C CYS A 56 21.38 -11.30 4.58
N GLU A 57 22.01 -12.35 4.05
CA GLU A 57 21.42 -13.62 3.61
C GLU A 57 20.89 -14.50 4.76
N GLU A 58 20.68 -13.96 5.96
CA GLU A 58 20.28 -14.77 7.13
C GLU A 58 18.86 -15.35 7.00
N ALA A 59 17.99 -14.72 6.19
CA ALA A 59 16.66 -15.24 5.87
C ALA A 59 16.68 -16.39 4.83
N LEU A 60 17.78 -16.57 4.08
CA LEU A 60 17.92 -17.61 3.06
C LEU A 60 18.41 -18.95 3.62
N PHE A 61 18.94 -18.98 4.85
CA PHE A 61 19.43 -20.21 5.50
C PHE A 61 18.35 -21.01 6.25
N HIS A 62 17.05 -20.71 6.05
CA HIS A 62 16.01 -21.59 6.56
C HIS A 62 16.12 -22.96 5.83
N PRO A 63 16.16 -24.11 6.53
CA PRO A 63 16.32 -25.43 5.90
C PRO A 63 15.28 -25.74 4.81
N ALA A 64 14.10 -25.10 4.88
CA ALA A 64 13.06 -25.20 3.86
C ALA A 64 13.35 -24.42 2.55
N LEU A 65 14.30 -23.48 2.57
CA LEU A 65 14.74 -22.67 1.43
C LEU A 65 16.10 -23.13 0.87
N ALA A 66 16.75 -24.11 1.51
CA ALA A 66 18.03 -24.67 1.10
C ALA A 66 17.98 -25.49 -0.20
N HIS A 67 16.80 -25.68 -0.78
CA HIS A 67 16.69 -26.24 -2.11
C HIS A 67 16.92 -25.11 -3.11
N PRO A 68 17.83 -25.27 -4.10
CA PRO A 68 18.08 -24.21 -5.07
C PRO A 68 16.75 -23.83 -5.71
N GLU A 69 16.26 -22.60 -5.47
CA GLU A 69 14.96 -22.11 -5.93
C GLU A 69 14.68 -22.51 -7.38
N LYS A 70 15.72 -22.47 -8.22
CA LYS A 70 15.68 -22.84 -9.64
C LYS A 70 15.35 -24.32 -9.90
N ALA A 71 15.83 -25.25 -9.08
CA ALA A 71 15.56 -26.67 -9.27
C ALA A 71 14.14 -27.05 -8.83
N VAL A 72 13.69 -26.48 -7.70
CA VAL A 72 12.31 -26.66 -7.21
C VAL A 72 11.32 -26.05 -8.21
N LEU A 73 11.60 -24.85 -8.73
CA LEU A 73 10.75 -24.20 -9.71
C LEU A 73 10.65 -24.94 -11.05
N GLU A 74 11.73 -25.59 -11.53
CA GLU A 74 11.68 -26.36 -12.78
C GLU A 74 10.92 -27.69 -12.61
N GLU A 75 11.06 -28.39 -11.48
CA GLU A 75 10.30 -29.62 -11.18
C GLU A 75 8.79 -29.35 -11.06
N PHE A 76 8.41 -28.23 -10.45
CA PHE A 76 7.02 -27.82 -10.30
C PHE A 76 6.53 -26.89 -11.40
N LYS A 77 7.33 -26.65 -12.45
CA LYS A 77 6.99 -25.69 -13.52
C LYS A 77 5.70 -26.06 -14.21
N GLU A 78 5.51 -27.35 -14.49
CA GLU A 78 4.29 -27.85 -15.10
C GLU A 78 3.09 -27.64 -14.17
N VAL A 79 3.24 -27.87 -12.87
CA VAL A 79 2.18 -27.65 -11.86
C VAL A 79 1.85 -26.17 -11.69
N ILE A 80 2.86 -25.29 -11.69
CA ILE A 80 2.70 -23.84 -11.52
C ILE A 80 2.08 -23.20 -12.76
N GLN A 81 2.38 -23.72 -13.96
CA GLN A 81 1.84 -23.20 -15.21
C GLN A 81 0.40 -23.64 -15.48
N ILE A 82 -0.09 -24.70 -14.81
CA ILE A 82 -1.48 -25.13 -14.93
C ILE A 82 -2.37 -24.06 -14.28
N PRO A 83 -3.31 -23.46 -15.03
CA PRO A 83 -4.27 -22.54 -14.45
C PRO A 83 -5.16 -23.27 -13.45
N LEU A 84 -5.44 -22.63 -12.31
CA LEU A 84 -6.33 -23.18 -11.30
C LEU A 84 -7.70 -23.50 -11.90
N SER A 85 -8.22 -24.69 -11.61
CA SER A 85 -9.60 -25.01 -11.95
C SER A 85 -10.58 -24.17 -11.13
N ASP A 86 -11.83 -24.06 -11.59
CA ASP A 86 -12.88 -23.35 -10.86
C ASP A 86 -13.13 -23.92 -9.45
N CYS A 87 -12.99 -25.24 -9.29
CA CYS A 87 -13.14 -25.94 -8.02
C CYS A 87 -12.00 -25.58 -7.05
N GLU A 88 -10.75 -25.58 -7.53
CA GLU A 88 -9.58 -25.21 -6.74
C GLU A 88 -9.60 -23.74 -6.36
N SER A 89 -9.97 -22.87 -7.30
CA SER A 89 -10.16 -21.44 -7.07
C SER A 89 -11.21 -21.21 -5.98
N SER A 90 -12.34 -21.91 -6.05
CA SER A 90 -13.41 -21.81 -5.04
C SER A 90 -12.95 -22.30 -3.66
N ARG A 91 -12.20 -23.40 -3.59
CA ARG A 91 -11.63 -23.91 -2.33
C ARG A 91 -10.60 -22.95 -1.75
N LEU A 92 -9.73 -22.39 -2.59
CA LEU A 92 -8.70 -21.44 -2.18
C LEU A 92 -9.34 -20.16 -1.63
N VAL A 93 -10.32 -19.60 -2.34
CA VAL A 93 -11.10 -18.44 -1.87
C VAL A 93 -11.80 -18.76 -0.54
N GLY A 94 -12.45 -19.92 -0.43
CA GLY A 94 -13.08 -20.34 0.82
C GLY A 94 -12.09 -20.45 1.98
N THR A 95 -10.89 -20.97 1.72
CA THR A 95 -9.83 -21.12 2.72
C THR A 95 -9.28 -19.75 3.15
N LEU A 96 -9.00 -18.85 2.19
CA LEU A 96 -8.51 -17.49 2.47
C LEU A 96 -9.55 -16.64 3.23
N ASN A 97 -10.84 -16.83 2.94
CA ASN A 97 -11.93 -16.21 3.68
C ASN A 97 -12.02 -16.76 5.11
N ALA A 98 -11.87 -18.07 5.30
CA ALA A 98 -12.00 -18.73 6.61
C ALA A 98 -10.91 -18.32 7.61
N ILE A 99 -9.73 -17.95 7.11
CA ILE A 99 -8.59 -17.50 7.92
C ILE A 99 -8.48 -15.97 8.00
N ASP A 100 -9.51 -15.24 7.56
CA ASP A 100 -9.58 -13.76 7.54
C ASP A 100 -8.42 -13.06 6.81
N LEU A 101 -7.61 -13.79 6.02
CA LEU A 101 -6.49 -13.21 5.28
C LEU A 101 -6.98 -12.25 4.19
N TYR A 102 -8.12 -12.58 3.58
CA TYR A 102 -8.70 -11.75 2.55
C TYR A 102 -10.23 -11.73 2.66
N ALA A 103 -10.77 -10.69 3.29
CA ALA A 103 -12.21 -10.42 3.30
C ALA A 103 -12.51 -9.23 2.37
N PRO A 104 -12.98 -9.46 1.13
CA PRO A 104 -13.18 -8.39 0.13
C PRO A 104 -14.08 -7.27 0.64
N GLY A 105 -15.16 -7.64 1.34
CA GLY A 105 -16.07 -6.69 1.97
C GLY A 105 -15.42 -5.86 3.07
N ALA A 106 -14.52 -6.45 3.87
CA ALA A 106 -13.78 -5.73 4.90
C ALA A 106 -12.75 -4.77 4.28
N ARG A 107 -12.10 -5.17 3.18
CA ARG A 107 -11.17 -4.31 2.44
C ARG A 107 -11.87 -3.07 1.92
N TYR A 108 -13.01 -3.23 1.25
CA TYR A 108 -13.82 -2.11 0.77
C TYR A 108 -14.27 -1.19 1.91
N ARG A 109 -14.77 -1.75 3.02
CA ARG A 109 -15.20 -0.96 4.19
C ARG A 109 -14.06 -0.15 4.79
N ASN A 110 -12.87 -0.75 4.91
CA ASN A 110 -11.69 -0.07 5.43
C ASN A 110 -11.25 1.10 4.55
N GLU A 111 -11.26 0.88 3.23
CA GLU A 111 -10.91 1.92 2.26
C GLU A 111 -11.96 3.03 2.25
N SER A 112 -13.24 2.67 2.26
CA SER A 112 -14.36 3.61 2.38
C SER A 112 -14.27 4.45 3.65
N ARG A 113 -13.90 3.85 4.79
CA ARG A 113 -13.72 4.57 6.05
C ARG A 113 -12.56 5.58 5.95
N ARG A 114 -11.40 5.17 5.45
CA ARG A 114 -10.25 6.06 5.26
C ARG A 114 -10.57 7.24 4.35
N GLU A 115 -11.23 7.00 3.21
CA GLU A 115 -11.62 8.08 2.31
C GLU A 115 -12.64 9.04 2.94
N HIS A 116 -13.58 8.51 3.72
CA HIS A 116 -14.50 9.34 4.51
C HIS A 116 -13.76 10.24 5.50
N GLU A 117 -12.75 9.72 6.19
CA GLU A 117 -11.91 10.46 7.15
C GLU A 117 -11.06 11.53 6.44
N LEU A 118 -10.47 11.21 5.28
CA LEU A 118 -9.71 12.16 4.47
C LEU A 118 -10.58 13.33 4.03
N ILE A 119 -11.76 13.05 3.46
CA ILE A 119 -12.70 14.08 3.05
C ILE A 119 -13.11 14.91 4.27
N SER A 120 -13.48 14.27 5.37
CA SER A 120 -13.94 14.98 6.57
C SER A 120 -12.84 15.86 7.17
N SER A 121 -11.60 15.36 7.24
CA SER A 121 -10.44 16.11 7.74
C SER A 121 -10.05 17.28 6.83
N PHE A 122 -10.10 17.10 5.52
CA PHE A 122 -9.88 18.16 4.54
C PHE A 122 -10.88 19.33 4.74
N PHE A 123 -12.17 19.02 4.96
CA PHE A 123 -13.18 20.05 5.19
C PHE A 123 -13.10 20.72 6.56
N ILE A 124 -12.46 20.08 7.55
CA ILE A 124 -12.22 20.67 8.87
C ILE A 124 -10.99 21.59 8.84
N ARG A 125 -9.90 21.16 8.19
CA ARG A 125 -8.59 21.81 8.26
C ARG A 125 -8.47 23.05 7.39
N GLU A 126 -9.08 23.06 6.22
CA GLU A 126 -8.92 24.17 5.29
C GLU A 126 -10.05 25.21 5.39
N PRO A 127 -9.75 26.49 5.08
CA PRO A 127 -10.73 27.57 5.08
C PRO A 127 -11.60 27.48 3.84
N HIS A 128 -12.43 26.44 3.76
CA HIS A 128 -13.44 26.31 2.73
C HIS A 128 -14.55 27.33 2.94
N GLY A 129 -15.07 27.88 1.85
CA GLY A 129 -16.24 28.74 1.88
C GLY A 129 -17.41 28.07 2.61
N THR A 130 -18.17 28.85 3.38
CA THR A 130 -19.28 28.41 4.25
C THR A 130 -20.22 27.43 3.56
N ARG A 131 -20.45 27.64 2.26
CA ARG A 131 -21.27 26.82 1.37
C ARG A 131 -20.80 25.37 1.24
N ALA A 132 -19.49 25.10 1.17
CA ALA A 132 -18.96 23.74 1.04
C ALA A 132 -19.08 22.96 2.36
N LYS A 133 -18.85 23.65 3.49
CA LYS A 133 -19.06 23.08 4.83
C LYS A 133 -20.54 22.74 5.04
N GLU A 134 -21.45 23.62 4.65
CA GLU A 134 -22.90 23.37 4.71
C GLU A 134 -23.36 22.26 3.76
N PHE A 135 -22.83 22.23 2.53
CA PHE A 135 -23.18 21.21 1.53
C PHE A 135 -22.88 19.77 2.00
N LEU A 136 -21.88 19.61 2.86
CA LEU A 136 -21.44 18.34 3.41
C LEU A 136 -21.89 18.11 4.86
N LYS A 137 -22.60 19.04 5.47
CA LYS A 137 -23.19 18.81 6.80
C LYS A 137 -24.38 17.83 6.73
N GLU A 138 -24.71 17.27 7.89
CA GLU A 138 -25.90 16.44 8.12
C GLU A 138 -25.96 15.11 7.32
N LYS A 139 -27.11 14.43 7.42
CA LYS A 139 -27.37 13.13 6.76
C LYS A 139 -27.21 13.19 5.24
N ARG A 140 -27.68 14.28 4.61
CA ARG A 140 -27.54 14.48 3.15
C ARG A 140 -26.09 14.68 2.74
N GLY A 141 -25.31 15.40 3.55
CA GLY A 141 -23.88 15.54 3.35
C GLY A 141 -23.12 14.21 3.46
N TYR A 142 -23.55 13.31 4.36
CA TYR A 142 -22.99 11.96 4.45
C TYR A 142 -23.20 11.17 3.15
N GLN A 143 -24.42 11.17 2.59
CA GLN A 143 -24.71 10.49 1.32
C GLN A 143 -23.86 11.06 0.17
N ARG A 144 -23.73 12.38 0.09
CA ARG A 144 -22.87 13.05 -0.90
C ARG A 144 -21.41 12.63 -0.77
N ARG A 145 -20.88 12.58 0.46
CA ARG A 145 -19.54 12.04 0.73
C ARG A 145 -19.44 10.59 0.28
N SER A 146 -20.40 9.73 0.61
CA SER A 146 -20.37 8.32 0.22
C SER A 146 -20.33 8.12 -1.30
N VAL A 147 -20.99 8.99 -2.08
CA VAL A 147 -20.89 8.98 -3.55
C VAL A 147 -19.48 9.32 -4.00
N VAL A 148 -18.88 10.38 -3.45
CA VAL A 148 -17.50 10.79 -3.77
C VAL A 148 -16.50 9.69 -3.38
N VAL A 149 -16.62 9.13 -2.18
CA VAL A 149 -15.81 8.01 -1.68
C VAL A 149 -15.91 6.81 -2.61
N ARG A 150 -17.13 6.40 -2.98
CA ARG A 150 -17.34 5.28 -3.90
C ARG A 150 -16.69 5.54 -5.25
N HIS A 151 -16.80 6.76 -5.78
CA HIS A 151 -16.19 7.14 -7.05
C HIS A 151 -14.66 7.11 -6.97
N ALA A 152 -14.06 7.60 -5.88
CA ALA A 152 -12.62 7.57 -5.66
C ALA A 152 -12.07 6.15 -5.58
N ILE A 153 -12.72 5.28 -4.80
CA ILE A 153 -12.34 3.85 -4.69
C ILE A 153 -12.45 3.17 -6.04
N ARG A 154 -13.57 3.36 -6.77
CA ARG A 154 -13.75 2.80 -8.10
C ARG A 154 -12.62 3.21 -9.04
N LYS A 155 -12.30 4.50 -9.13
CA LYS A 155 -11.19 5.00 -9.98
C LYS A 155 -9.84 4.39 -9.60
N ARG A 156 -9.57 4.26 -8.30
CA ARG A 156 -8.32 3.64 -7.82
C ARG A 156 -8.26 2.16 -8.21
N TRP A 157 -9.32 1.41 -7.97
CA TRP A 157 -9.36 -0.01 -8.29
C TRP A 157 -9.34 -0.27 -9.80
N GLN A 158 -9.92 0.63 -10.61
CA GLN A 158 -9.79 0.59 -12.07
C GLN A 158 -8.33 0.77 -12.50
N ARG A 159 -7.61 1.74 -11.93
CA ARG A 159 -6.17 1.95 -12.21
C ARG A 159 -5.31 0.76 -11.80
N LEU A 160 -5.68 0.07 -10.73
CA LEU A 160 -5.00 -1.13 -10.25
C LEU A 160 -5.37 -2.40 -11.04
N GLY A 161 -6.27 -2.31 -12.02
CA GLY A 161 -6.78 -3.47 -12.76
C GLY A 161 -7.69 -4.39 -11.94
N VAL A 162 -7.98 -4.04 -10.68
CA VAL A 162 -8.85 -4.82 -9.78
C VAL A 162 -10.31 -4.67 -10.18
N TRP A 163 -10.69 -3.52 -10.74
CA TRP A 163 -12.07 -3.24 -11.17
C TRP A 163 -12.17 -3.26 -12.69
N ASN A 164 -12.86 -4.25 -13.25
CA ASN A 164 -13.21 -4.25 -14.67
C ASN A 164 -14.34 -3.21 -14.93
N PRO A 165 -14.17 -2.24 -15.84
CA PRO A 165 -15.24 -1.31 -16.22
C PRO A 165 -16.51 -2.01 -16.71
N ASP A 166 -16.42 -3.22 -17.28
CA ASP A 166 -17.55 -4.02 -17.76
C ASP A 166 -18.45 -4.52 -16.61
N TRP A 167 -17.94 -4.53 -15.37
CA TRP A 167 -18.75 -4.85 -14.18
C TRP A 167 -19.62 -3.67 -13.72
N ALA A 168 -19.50 -2.50 -14.36
CA ALA A 168 -20.42 -1.42 -14.09
C ALA A 168 -21.79 -1.75 -14.72
N PHE A 169 -22.85 -1.67 -13.92
CA PHE A 169 -24.21 -1.74 -14.45
C PHE A 169 -24.39 -0.68 -15.55
N PRO A 170 -24.89 -1.04 -16.75
CA PRO A 170 -25.22 -0.05 -17.75
C PRO A 170 -26.19 0.94 -17.12
N ALA A 171 -25.86 2.24 -17.22
CA ALA A 171 -26.74 3.29 -16.78
C ALA A 171 -28.02 3.21 -17.62
N ALA A 172 -29.09 2.71 -17.01
CA ALA A 172 -30.46 2.85 -17.51
C ALA A 172 -31.01 4.24 -17.13
#